data_AF-A0A9P8W3Z3-F1
#
_entry.id   AF-A0A9P8W3Z3-F1
#
_cell.length_a   1.000
_cell.length_b   1.000
_cell.length_c   1.000
_cell.angle_alpha   90.00
_cell.angle_beta   90.00
_cell.angle_gamma   90.00
#
_symmetry.space_group_name_H-M   'P 1'
#
loop_
_entity.id
_entity.type
_entity.pdbx_description
1 polymer ?
#
loop_
_entity_poly.entity_id
_entity_poly.type
_entity_poly.pdbx_seq_one_letter_code
_entity_poly.pdbx_strand_id
1 'polypeptide(L)'
;MDVFHDMAKVDSQSLTSSDRKRALDLCRKFIHQAEASEALADALNAQQPNFQGFGWLSIERLETLIKALDSSDDDRINTLGNLDPVVIIVCGLSLSTKKIKRMSADSWAEILRQAQVASTRLRRIILHDGKIAKVVMESSRTFKQRYEQLLKDNATALPQISQIMMQGLPYYSYTISHASKFDGLFDLAFNRVVAAYLLDSFQNFMILVRLLSLQ
;
A
#
# COMPACT_ATOMS: atom_id res chain seq x y z
N MET A 1 -16.65 -21.13 5.02
CA MET A 1 -17.57 -20.75 6.11
C MET A 1 -17.73 -19.25 6.07
N ASP A 2 -18.97 -18.76 6.03
CA ASP A 2 -19.26 -17.33 6.07
C ASP A 2 -19.17 -16.87 7.52
N VAL A 3 -18.07 -16.18 7.86
CA VAL A 3 -17.73 -15.77 9.22
C VAL A 3 -18.84 -14.91 9.84
N PHE A 4 -19.60 -14.17 9.03
CA PHE A 4 -20.72 -13.35 9.49
C PHE A 4 -21.96 -14.18 9.85
N HIS A 5 -22.17 -15.30 9.16
CA HIS A 5 -23.28 -16.22 9.43
C HIS A 5 -23.10 -16.94 10.78
N ASP A 6 -21.87 -17.26 11.17
CA ASP A 6 -21.57 -17.95 12.41
C ASP A 6 -21.62 -16.99 13.63
N MET A 7 -21.24 -15.71 13.46
CA MET A 7 -21.41 -14.69 14.51
C MET A 7 -22.88 -14.41 14.86
N ALA A 8 -23.78 -14.45 13.87
CA ALA A 8 -25.21 -14.19 14.08
C ALA A 8 -25.92 -15.26 14.94
N LYS A 9 -25.30 -16.44 15.14
CA LYS A 9 -25.86 -17.55 15.91
C LYS A 9 -25.39 -17.59 17.36
N VAL A 10 -24.47 -16.70 17.75
CA VAL A 10 -23.93 -16.67 19.12
C VAL A 10 -24.98 -16.06 20.07
N ASP A 11 -25.54 -16.87 20.95
CA ASP A 11 -26.40 -16.38 22.04
C ASP A 11 -25.56 -15.71 23.13
N SER A 12 -25.48 -14.39 23.07
CA SER A 12 -24.74 -13.56 24.04
C SER A 12 -25.22 -13.70 25.49
N GLN A 13 -26.46 -14.16 25.73
CA GLN A 13 -27.02 -14.34 27.07
C GLN A 13 -26.52 -15.63 27.73
N SER A 14 -26.22 -16.65 26.93
CA SER A 14 -25.63 -17.93 27.40
C SER A 14 -24.17 -17.82 27.85
N LEU A 15 -23.48 -16.73 27.47
CA LEU A 15 -22.09 -16.48 27.85
C LEU A 15 -21.97 -16.05 29.31
N THR A 16 -20.88 -16.48 29.96
CA THR A 16 -20.47 -15.97 31.27
C THR A 16 -20.18 -14.47 31.20
N SER A 17 -20.20 -13.77 32.34
CA SER A 17 -19.89 -12.33 32.41
C SER A 17 -18.49 -12.00 31.86
N SER A 18 -17.48 -12.85 32.16
CA SER A 18 -16.13 -12.70 31.64
C SER A 18 -16.04 -12.91 30.13
N ASP A 19 -16.71 -13.93 29.61
CA ASP A 19 -16.70 -14.23 28.17
C ASP A 19 -17.45 -13.17 27.38
N ARG A 20 -18.57 -12.67 27.92
CA ARG A 20 -19.32 -11.55 27.33
C ARG A 20 -18.48 -10.28 27.26
N LYS A 21 -17.73 -9.95 28.33
CA LYS A 21 -16.80 -8.81 28.33
C LYS A 21 -15.71 -8.98 27.27
N ARG A 22 -15.09 -10.17 27.21
CA ARG A 22 -14.07 -10.48 26.20
C ARG A 22 -14.62 -10.41 24.77
N ALA A 23 -15.82 -10.93 24.53
CA ALA A 23 -16.49 -10.87 23.24
C ALA A 23 -16.77 -9.42 22.82
N LEU A 24 -17.29 -8.59 23.74
CA LEU A 24 -17.50 -7.16 23.49
C LEU A 24 -16.19 -6.44 23.13
N ASP A 25 -15.10 -6.73 23.85
CA ASP A 25 -13.80 -6.12 23.56
C ASP A 25 -13.25 -6.54 22.19
N LEU A 26 -13.46 -7.81 21.79
CA LEU A 26 -13.09 -8.29 20.45
C LEU A 26 -13.94 -7.62 19.36
N CYS A 27 -15.25 -7.52 19.56
CA CYS A 27 -16.15 -6.83 18.61
C CYS A 27 -15.76 -5.36 18.45
N ARG A 28 -15.48 -4.65 19.54
CA ARG A 28 -15.03 -3.24 19.48
C ARG A 28 -13.72 -3.10 18.71
N LYS A 29 -12.74 -3.96 18.97
CA LYS A 29 -11.47 -3.97 18.20
C LYS A 29 -11.72 -4.21 16.72
N PHE A 30 -12.56 -5.19 16.38
CA PHE A 30 -12.91 -5.48 15.00
C PHE A 30 -13.62 -4.31 14.32
N ILE A 31 -14.57 -3.65 15.01
CA ILE A 31 -15.26 -2.46 14.50
C ILE A 31 -14.25 -1.36 14.18
N HIS A 32 -13.34 -1.03 15.10
CA HIS A 32 -12.33 0.00 14.84
C HIS A 32 -11.41 -0.37 13.67
N GLN A 33 -11.04 -1.64 13.53
CA GLN A 33 -10.25 -2.12 12.40
C GLN A 33 -11.01 -1.97 11.08
N ALA A 34 -12.29 -2.35 11.05
CA ALA A 34 -13.13 -2.24 9.87
C ALA A 34 -13.37 -0.77 9.48
N GLU A 35 -13.69 0.10 10.44
CA GLU A 35 -13.87 1.54 10.23
C GLU A 35 -12.59 2.19 9.68
N ALA A 36 -11.42 1.81 10.20
CA ALA A 36 -10.15 2.31 9.71
C ALA A 36 -9.85 1.83 8.27
N SER A 37 -10.15 0.56 7.97
CA SER A 37 -10.02 0.02 6.61
C SER A 37 -10.94 0.72 5.62
N GLU A 38 -12.20 0.96 6.00
CA GLU A 38 -13.16 1.73 5.20
C GLU A 38 -12.67 3.17 5.00
N ALA A 39 -12.15 3.80 6.06
CA ALA A 39 -11.64 5.15 5.99
C ALA A 39 -10.40 5.29 5.08
N LEU A 40 -9.66 4.20 4.86
CA LEU A 40 -8.49 4.12 3.96
C LEU A 40 -8.81 3.49 2.59
N ALA A 41 -10.08 3.23 2.29
CA ALA A 41 -10.49 2.46 1.11
C ALA A 41 -9.92 3.02 -0.20
N ASP A 42 -9.89 4.35 -0.37
CA ASP A 42 -9.40 4.98 -1.60
C ASP A 42 -7.92 4.72 -1.87
N ALA A 43 -7.08 4.71 -0.83
CA ALA A 43 -5.69 4.29 -0.96
C ALA A 43 -5.56 2.78 -1.17
N LEU A 44 -6.37 1.98 -0.46
CA LEU A 44 -6.33 0.52 -0.53
C LEU A 44 -6.83 -0.03 -1.88
N ASN A 45 -7.67 0.71 -2.60
CA ASN A 45 -8.11 0.38 -3.96
C ASN A 45 -6.94 0.20 -4.94
N ALA A 46 -5.77 0.78 -4.66
CA ALA A 46 -4.56 0.56 -5.44
C ALA A 46 -4.08 -0.90 -5.48
N GLN A 47 -4.49 -1.73 -4.53
CA GLN A 47 -4.17 -3.17 -4.51
C GLN A 47 -5.10 -4.00 -5.41
N GLN A 48 -6.17 -3.41 -5.96
CA GLN A 48 -7.12 -4.14 -6.79
C GLN A 48 -6.53 -4.42 -8.18
N PRO A 49 -6.79 -5.60 -8.79
CA PRO A 49 -6.23 -5.98 -10.09
C PRO A 49 -6.55 -5.01 -11.23
N ASN A 50 -7.68 -4.31 -11.15
CA ASN A 50 -8.20 -3.39 -12.15
C ASN A 50 -7.96 -1.91 -11.81
N PHE A 51 -7.03 -1.62 -10.90
CA PHE A 51 -6.71 -0.25 -10.50
C PHE A 51 -6.21 0.59 -11.69
N GLN A 52 -6.95 1.67 -12.01
CA GLN A 52 -6.64 2.59 -13.11
C GLN A 52 -5.88 3.86 -12.67
N GLY A 53 -5.43 3.89 -11.42
CA GLY A 53 -4.85 5.09 -10.80
C GLY A 53 -5.82 5.82 -9.88
N PHE A 54 -5.29 6.79 -9.13
CA PHE A 54 -6.09 7.56 -8.18
C PHE A 54 -7.00 8.57 -8.89
N GLY A 55 -8.23 8.66 -8.39
CA GLY A 55 -9.24 9.61 -8.85
C GLY A 55 -8.90 11.05 -8.45
N TRP A 56 -9.50 12.03 -9.14
CA TRP A 56 -9.25 13.45 -8.92
C TRP A 56 -9.49 13.88 -7.45
N LEU A 57 -10.59 13.44 -6.84
CA LEU A 57 -10.91 13.75 -5.44
C LEU A 57 -9.83 13.25 -4.45
N SER A 58 -9.26 12.07 -4.70
CA SER A 58 -8.17 11.53 -3.86
C SER A 58 -6.91 12.39 -3.96
N ILE A 59 -6.59 12.85 -5.17
CA ILE A 59 -5.43 13.71 -5.43
C ILE A 59 -5.65 15.11 -4.82
N GLU A 60 -6.84 15.69 -4.94
CA GLU A 60 -7.19 16.98 -4.33
C GLU A 60 -7.10 16.94 -2.79
N ARG A 61 -7.59 15.87 -2.17
CA ARG A 61 -7.45 15.67 -0.72
C ARG A 61 -6.00 15.54 -0.30
N LEU A 62 -5.18 14.82 -1.07
CA LEU A 62 -3.75 14.70 -0.81
C LEU A 62 -3.06 16.06 -0.87
N GLU A 63 -3.33 16.85 -1.91
CA GLU A 63 -2.79 18.20 -2.06
C GLU A 63 -3.17 19.09 -0.87
N THR A 64 -4.44 19.05 -0.47
CA THR A 64 -4.96 19.81 0.68
C THR A 64 -4.29 19.38 1.98
N LEU A 65 -4.08 18.07 2.17
CA LEU A 65 -3.42 17.55 3.36
C LEU A 65 -1.97 18.02 3.41
N ILE A 66 -1.22 17.88 2.32
CA ILE A 66 0.19 18.26 2.29
C ILE A 66 0.36 19.75 2.60
N LYS A 67 -0.48 20.62 2.03
CA LYS A 67 -0.49 22.06 2.38
C LYS A 67 -0.76 22.30 3.87
N ALA A 68 -1.62 21.49 4.49
CA ALA A 68 -1.93 21.61 5.91
C ALA A 68 -0.79 21.15 6.83
N LEU A 69 0.17 20.34 6.35
CA LEU A 69 1.31 19.89 7.16
C LEU A 69 2.25 21.04 7.55
N ASP A 70 2.30 22.11 6.76
CA ASP A 70 3.19 23.25 7.04
C ASP A 70 2.54 24.33 7.89
N SER A 71 1.21 24.37 7.97
CA SER A 71 0.47 25.53 8.50
C SER A 71 -0.61 25.19 9.52
N SER A 72 -0.80 23.92 9.89
CA SER A 72 -1.86 23.54 10.82
C SER A 72 -1.32 23.40 12.24
N ASP A 73 -1.95 24.10 13.18
CA ASP A 73 -1.71 23.94 14.62
C ASP A 73 -2.37 22.69 15.22
N ASP A 74 -2.73 21.70 14.38
CA ASP A 74 -3.46 20.52 14.85
C ASP A 74 -2.48 19.38 15.16
N ASP A 75 -2.52 18.88 16.39
CA ASP A 75 -1.62 17.84 16.88
C ASP A 75 -1.61 16.58 16.01
N ARG A 76 -2.75 16.18 15.43
CA ARG A 76 -2.81 14.97 14.58
C ARG A 76 -2.14 15.22 13.24
N ILE A 77 -2.32 16.41 12.67
CA ILE A 77 -1.66 16.80 11.42
C ILE A 77 -0.15 16.92 11.64
N ASN A 78 0.28 17.50 12.76
CA ASN A 78 1.69 17.60 13.13
C ASN A 78 2.33 16.21 13.36
N THR A 79 1.63 15.33 14.09
CA THR A 79 2.07 13.94 14.29
C THR A 79 2.20 13.21 12.96
N LEU A 80 1.22 13.36 12.07
CA LEU A 80 1.25 12.78 10.73
C LEU A 80 2.43 13.31 9.92
N GLY A 81 2.70 14.62 10.00
CA GLY A 81 3.81 15.27 9.32
C GLY A 81 5.18 14.69 9.66
N ASN A 82 5.34 14.07 10.83
CA ASN A 82 6.60 13.42 11.23
C ASN A 82 6.75 11.99 10.73
N LEU A 83 5.71 11.38 10.14
CA LEU A 83 5.73 10.00 9.64
C LEU A 83 6.33 9.91 8.23
N ASP A 84 6.60 8.67 7.78
CA ASP A 84 7.10 8.38 6.44
C ASP A 84 6.19 9.00 5.35
N PRO A 85 6.76 9.63 4.29
CA PRO A 85 5.98 10.27 3.24
C PRO A 85 4.90 9.39 2.60
N VAL A 86 5.13 8.09 2.46
CA VAL A 86 4.15 7.15 1.90
C VAL A 86 2.97 6.98 2.84
N VAL A 87 3.19 6.97 4.16
CA VAL A 87 2.10 6.92 5.16
C VAL A 87 1.23 8.17 5.05
N ILE A 88 1.87 9.33 4.94
CA ILE A 88 1.19 10.62 4.74
C ILE A 88 0.35 10.58 3.47
N ILE A 89 0.92 10.06 2.37
CA ILE A 89 0.21 9.92 1.09
C ILE A 89 -0.98 8.97 1.20
N VAL A 90 -0.83 7.80 1.83
CA VAL A 90 -1.94 6.84 2.06
C VAL A 90 -3.10 7.52 2.81
N CYS A 91 -2.80 8.27 3.87
CA CYS A 91 -3.79 9.03 4.62
C CYS A 91 -4.42 10.13 3.74
N GLY A 92 -3.62 10.92 3.03
CA GLY A 92 -4.09 12.04 2.20
C GLY A 92 -4.96 11.63 1.01
N LEU A 93 -4.70 10.45 0.44
CA LEU A 93 -5.52 9.91 -0.63
C LEU A 93 -6.94 9.55 -0.17
N SER A 94 -7.14 9.28 1.13
CA SER A 94 -8.42 8.74 1.65
C SER A 94 -9.14 9.68 2.62
N LEU A 95 -8.41 10.54 3.33
CA LEU A 95 -8.94 11.36 4.42
C LEU A 95 -8.83 12.84 4.08
N SER A 96 -9.91 13.58 4.32
CA SER A 96 -9.85 15.04 4.35
C SER A 96 -9.23 15.53 5.65
N THR A 97 -8.61 16.70 5.62
CA THR A 97 -8.08 17.37 6.83
C THR A 97 -9.17 17.52 7.89
N LYS A 98 -10.39 17.90 7.51
CA LYS A 98 -11.54 17.98 8.43
C LYS A 98 -11.85 16.65 9.12
N LYS A 99 -11.75 15.53 8.41
CA LYS A 99 -11.99 14.20 8.97
C LYS A 99 -10.89 13.84 9.99
N ILE A 100 -9.63 14.09 9.67
CA ILE A 100 -8.49 13.87 10.57
C ILE A 100 -8.68 14.65 11.89
N LYS A 101 -9.01 15.94 11.81
CA LYS A 101 -9.19 16.80 13.00
C LYS A 101 -10.33 16.35 13.92
N ARG A 102 -11.38 15.72 13.37
CA ARG A 102 -12.58 15.32 14.11
C ARG A 102 -12.55 13.87 14.64
N MET A 103 -11.57 13.07 14.23
CA MET A 103 -11.48 11.68 14.64
C MET A 103 -11.20 11.55 16.14
N SER A 104 -11.65 10.44 16.74
CA SER A 104 -11.26 10.08 18.11
C SER A 104 -9.78 9.67 18.14
N ALA A 105 -9.16 9.67 19.33
CA ALA A 105 -7.77 9.21 19.48
C ALA A 105 -7.62 7.73 19.08
N ASP A 106 -8.55 6.87 19.49
CA ASP A 106 -8.52 5.43 19.20
C ASP A 106 -8.66 5.15 17.70
N SER A 107 -9.62 5.81 17.03
CA SER A 107 -9.81 5.68 15.58
C SER A 107 -8.60 6.18 14.82
N TRP A 108 -7.99 7.29 15.27
CA TRP A 108 -6.79 7.84 14.63
C TRP A 108 -5.58 6.90 14.78
N ALA A 109 -5.39 6.33 15.97
CA ALA A 109 -4.31 5.38 16.22
C ALA A 109 -4.43 4.13 15.33
N GLU A 110 -5.64 3.58 15.19
CA GLU A 110 -5.87 2.41 14.34
C GLU A 110 -5.69 2.75 12.85
N ILE A 111 -6.11 3.92 12.40
CA ILE A 111 -5.84 4.41 11.03
C ILE A 111 -4.35 4.52 10.77
N LEU A 112 -3.57 5.13 11.67
CA LEU A 112 -2.12 5.24 11.50
C LEU A 112 -1.46 3.86 11.45
N ARG A 113 -1.89 2.93 12.32
CA ARG A 113 -1.41 1.55 12.31
C ARG A 113 -1.66 0.88 10.97
N GLN A 114 -2.87 0.98 10.42
CA GLN A 114 -3.19 0.39 9.12
C GLN A 114 -2.52 1.11 7.95
N ALA A 115 -2.41 2.43 8.00
CA ALA A 115 -1.72 3.24 6.99
C ALA A 115 -0.23 2.88 6.94
N GLN A 116 0.41 2.62 8.08
CA GLN A 116 1.80 2.14 8.13
C GLN A 116 1.94 0.78 7.44
N VAL A 117 1.04 -0.16 7.70
CA VAL A 117 1.04 -1.48 7.05
C VAL A 117 0.66 -1.39 5.57
N ALA A 118 -0.20 -0.44 5.18
CA ALA A 118 -0.53 -0.19 3.79
C ALA A 118 0.63 0.48 3.05
N SER A 119 1.39 1.36 3.71
CA SER A 119 2.50 2.09 3.10
C SER A 119 3.57 1.16 2.56
N THR A 120 3.88 0.05 3.24
CA THR A 120 4.86 -0.93 2.76
C THR A 120 4.38 -1.64 1.49
N ARG A 121 3.10 -2.00 1.43
CA ARG A 121 2.46 -2.65 0.29
C ARG A 121 2.28 -1.72 -0.92
N LEU A 122 1.90 -0.48 -0.64
CA LEU A 122 1.56 0.53 -1.65
C LEU A 122 2.76 1.35 -2.13
N ARG A 123 3.91 1.27 -1.44
CA ARG A 123 5.12 2.08 -1.71
C ARG A 123 5.44 2.14 -3.19
N ARG A 124 5.59 1.00 -3.86
CA ARG A 124 5.96 0.97 -5.28
C ARG A 124 4.93 1.67 -6.17
N ILE A 125 3.64 1.47 -5.90
CA ILE A 125 2.55 2.09 -6.67
C ILE A 125 2.58 3.61 -6.49
N ILE A 126 2.64 4.07 -5.23
CA ILE A 126 2.66 5.49 -4.87
C ILE A 126 3.86 6.20 -5.49
N LEU A 127 5.05 5.60 -5.42
CA LEU A 127 6.29 6.24 -5.91
C LEU A 127 6.38 6.35 -7.43
N HIS A 128 5.61 5.54 -8.17
CA HIS A 128 5.57 5.57 -9.63
C HIS A 128 4.31 6.28 -10.18
N ASP A 129 3.43 6.77 -9.32
CA ASP A 129 2.23 7.48 -9.74
C ASP A 129 2.57 8.93 -10.10
N GLY A 130 2.39 9.29 -11.38
CA GLY A 130 2.73 10.62 -11.88
C GLY A 130 1.85 11.74 -11.32
N LYS A 131 0.60 11.48 -10.92
CA LYS A 131 -0.28 12.50 -10.32
C LYS A 131 0.17 12.80 -8.90
N ILE A 132 0.52 11.76 -8.14
CA ILE A 132 1.09 11.91 -6.80
C ILE A 132 2.40 12.66 -6.89
N ALA A 133 3.32 12.23 -7.76
CA ALA A 133 4.60 12.91 -7.94
C ALA A 133 4.41 14.40 -8.26
N LYS A 134 3.47 14.76 -9.13
CA LYS A 134 3.14 16.15 -9.44
C LYS A 134 2.73 16.94 -8.19
N VAL A 135 1.76 16.43 -7.41
CA VAL A 135 1.30 17.09 -6.18
C VAL A 135 2.45 17.29 -5.19
N VAL A 136 3.32 16.28 -5.03
CA VAL A 136 4.46 16.39 -4.13
C VAL A 136 5.48 17.41 -4.63
N MET A 137 5.74 17.47 -5.93
CA MET A 137 6.72 18.41 -6.49
C MET A 137 6.27 19.87 -6.41
N GLU A 138 4.96 20.10 -6.37
CA GLU A 138 4.29 21.41 -6.17
C GLU A 138 4.10 21.75 -4.68
N SER A 139 4.46 20.84 -3.76
CA SER A 139 4.32 21.03 -2.32
C SER A 139 5.47 21.80 -1.68
N SER A 140 5.44 21.94 -0.35
CA SER A 140 6.51 22.59 0.41
C SER A 140 7.86 21.91 0.24
N ARG A 141 8.91 22.71 0.40
CA ARG A 141 10.29 22.25 0.26
C ARG A 141 10.60 21.06 1.18
N THR A 142 10.07 21.08 2.40
CA THR A 142 10.33 20.05 3.41
C THR A 142 9.73 18.70 3.00
N PHE A 143 8.45 18.66 2.65
CA PHE A 143 7.79 17.41 2.27
C PHE A 143 8.37 16.85 0.97
N LYS A 144 8.59 17.72 -0.02
CA LYS A 144 9.25 17.40 -1.29
C LYS A 144 10.63 16.74 -1.07
N GLN A 145 11.49 17.34 -0.26
CA GLN A 145 12.84 16.80 0.00
C GLN A 145 12.78 15.40 0.63
N ARG A 146 11.86 15.18 1.58
CA ARG A 146 11.69 13.86 2.20
C ARG A 146 11.21 12.82 1.21
N TYR A 147 10.30 13.18 0.31
CA TYR A 147 9.84 12.31 -0.75
C TYR A 147 10.94 12.02 -1.80
N GLU A 148 11.73 13.02 -2.19
CA GLU A 148 12.88 12.85 -3.09
C GLU A 148 13.95 11.93 -2.49
N GLN A 149 14.24 12.08 -1.19
CA GLN A 149 15.15 11.17 -0.49
C GLN A 149 14.62 9.75 -0.52
N LEU A 150 13.33 9.58 -0.24
CA LEU A 150 12.66 8.29 -0.30
C LEU A 150 12.71 7.67 -1.72
N LEU A 151 12.58 8.48 -2.77
CA LEU A 151 12.74 8.03 -4.15
C LEU A 151 14.17 7.54 -4.42
N LYS A 152 15.19 8.24 -3.91
CA LYS A 152 16.60 7.81 -4.04
C LYS A 152 16.84 6.48 -3.32
N ASP A 153 16.34 6.37 -2.09
CA ASP A 153 16.46 5.15 -1.27
C ASP A 153 15.71 3.97 -1.89
N ASN A 154 14.60 4.23 -2.59
CA ASN A 154 13.89 3.20 -3.35
C ASN A 154 14.53 2.92 -4.72
N ALA A 155 15.19 3.88 -5.35
CA ALA A 155 15.89 3.67 -6.62
C ALA A 155 17.12 2.79 -6.44
N THR A 156 17.80 2.90 -5.29
CA THR A 156 18.86 1.96 -4.88
C THR A 156 18.31 0.60 -4.45
N ALA A 157 16.99 0.49 -4.17
CA ALA A 157 16.29 -0.74 -3.78
C ALA A 157 15.33 -1.28 -4.87
N LEU A 158 15.29 -0.70 -6.08
CA LEU A 158 14.55 -1.27 -7.20
C LEU A 158 15.11 -2.67 -7.48
N PRO A 159 14.29 -3.62 -7.97
CA PRO A 159 14.81 -4.87 -8.46
C PRO A 159 15.64 -4.53 -9.69
N GLN A 160 16.94 -4.31 -9.48
CA GLN A 160 17.90 -4.24 -10.56
C GLN A 160 17.70 -5.48 -11.37
N ILE A 161 17.48 -5.29 -12.67
CA ILE A 161 17.60 -6.36 -13.65
C ILE A 161 19.02 -6.87 -13.49
N SER A 162 19.16 -7.92 -12.69
CA SER A 162 20.47 -8.43 -12.35
C SER A 162 20.74 -9.51 -13.38
N GLN A 163 21.76 -9.27 -14.20
CA GLN A 163 22.25 -10.33 -15.07
C GLN A 163 23.04 -11.30 -14.20
N ILE A 164 22.53 -12.52 -14.06
CA ILE A 164 23.16 -13.61 -13.34
C ILE A 164 23.72 -14.60 -14.36
N MET A 165 24.93 -15.08 -14.13
CA MET A 165 25.50 -16.17 -14.92
C MET A 165 25.19 -17.49 -14.21
N MET A 166 24.41 -18.36 -14.85
CA MET A 166 24.19 -19.72 -14.35
C MET A 166 24.67 -20.70 -15.41
N GLN A 167 25.58 -21.61 -15.03
CA GLN A 167 26.18 -22.59 -15.95
C GLN A 167 26.76 -21.97 -17.22
N GLY A 168 27.37 -20.78 -17.12
CA GLY A 168 27.98 -20.07 -18.24
C GLY A 168 27.00 -19.33 -19.17
N LEU A 169 25.71 -19.31 -18.83
CA LEU A 169 24.67 -18.63 -19.61
C LEU A 169 24.12 -17.40 -18.86
N PRO A 170 23.80 -16.30 -19.56
CA PRO A 170 23.20 -15.12 -18.96
C PRO A 170 21.70 -15.32 -18.69
N TYR A 171 21.28 -15.00 -17.48
CA TYR A 171 19.89 -14.92 -17.03
C TYR A 171 19.62 -13.52 -16.50
N TYR A 172 18.41 -13.02 -16.69
CA TYR A 172 18.00 -11.73 -16.14
C TYR A 172 16.98 -11.95 -15.05
N SER A 173 17.25 -11.48 -13.83
CA SER A 173 16.32 -11.61 -12.71
C SER A 173 15.48 -10.35 -12.50
N TYR A 174 14.17 -10.55 -12.29
CA TYR A 174 13.21 -9.48 -12.05
C TYR A 174 12.28 -9.82 -10.88
N THR A 175 11.94 -8.83 -10.07
CA THR A 175 10.93 -8.97 -9.02
C THR A 175 9.64 -8.25 -9.44
N ILE A 176 8.58 -9.03 -9.67
CA ILE A 176 7.28 -8.51 -10.13
C ILE A 176 6.25 -8.64 -9.01
N SER A 177 5.52 -7.53 -8.76
CA SER A 177 4.55 -7.44 -7.66
C SER A 177 3.19 -8.09 -7.96
N HIS A 178 2.84 -8.33 -9.22
CA HIS A 178 1.52 -8.85 -9.61
C HIS A 178 1.60 -9.86 -10.77
N ALA A 179 0.84 -10.95 -10.65
CA ALA A 179 0.76 -12.04 -11.63
C ALA A 179 0.23 -11.60 -13.02
N SER A 180 -0.64 -10.59 -13.10
CA SER A 180 -1.17 -10.10 -14.38
C SER A 180 -0.13 -9.39 -15.26
N LYS A 181 0.98 -8.92 -14.67
CA LYS A 181 2.11 -8.37 -15.43
C LYS A 181 2.98 -9.47 -16.07
N PHE A 182 2.63 -10.74 -15.87
CA PHE A 182 3.31 -11.88 -16.48
C PHE A 182 2.78 -12.22 -17.87
N ASP A 183 1.59 -11.74 -18.26
CA ASP A 183 0.94 -12.18 -19.51
C ASP A 183 1.86 -11.96 -20.73
N GLY A 184 2.50 -10.80 -20.82
CA GLY A 184 3.47 -10.52 -21.88
C GLY A 184 4.74 -11.38 -21.83
N LEU A 185 5.17 -11.85 -20.65
CA LEU A 185 6.29 -12.79 -20.52
C LEU A 185 5.89 -14.21 -20.89
N PHE A 186 4.66 -14.63 -20.58
CA PHE A 186 4.11 -15.89 -21.05
C PHE A 186 3.95 -15.91 -22.56
N ASP A 187 3.51 -14.81 -23.17
CA ASP A 187 3.44 -14.69 -24.62
C ASP A 187 4.81 -14.81 -25.28
N LEU A 188 5.83 -14.14 -24.74
CA LEU A 188 7.21 -14.28 -25.23
C LEU A 188 7.77 -15.68 -25.00
N ALA A 189 7.40 -16.33 -23.89
CA ALA A 189 7.81 -17.70 -23.60
C ALA A 189 7.14 -18.72 -24.53
N PHE A 190 5.85 -18.52 -24.81
CA PHE A 190 5.07 -19.33 -25.74
C PHE A 190 5.64 -19.22 -27.16
N ASN A 191 6.05 -18.01 -27.56
CA ASN A 191 6.73 -17.76 -28.83
C ASN A 191 8.21 -18.20 -28.84
N ARG A 192 8.69 -18.91 -27.81
CA ARG A 192 10.06 -19.40 -27.66
C ARG A 192 11.14 -18.31 -27.76
N VAL A 193 10.79 -17.07 -27.43
CA VAL A 193 11.73 -15.94 -27.38
C VAL A 193 12.46 -15.92 -26.03
N VAL A 194 11.75 -16.33 -24.97
CA VAL A 194 12.31 -16.39 -23.61
C VAL A 194 11.94 -17.68 -22.88
N ALA A 195 12.70 -18.06 -21.87
CA ALA A 195 12.27 -19.01 -20.84
C ALA A 195 12.15 -18.26 -19.51
N ALA A 196 10.96 -18.28 -18.91
CA ALA A 196 10.68 -17.65 -17.62
C ALA A 196 10.58 -18.70 -16.51
N TYR A 197 11.34 -18.54 -15.44
CA TYR A 197 11.30 -19.40 -14.26
C TYR A 197 10.73 -18.63 -13.09
N LEU A 198 9.65 -19.15 -12.50
CA LEU A 198 9.06 -18.63 -11.27
C LEU A 198 9.75 -19.26 -10.06
N LEU A 199 10.45 -18.45 -9.28
CA LEU A 199 10.95 -18.84 -7.97
C LEU A 199 9.94 -18.38 -6.92
N ASP A 200 9.27 -19.35 -6.30
CA ASP A 200 8.33 -19.08 -5.22
C ASP A 200 9.11 -18.73 -3.95
N SER A 201 9.10 -17.44 -3.59
CA SER A 201 9.63 -16.97 -2.32
C SER A 201 8.52 -16.17 -1.63
N PHE A 202 8.30 -16.45 -0.35
CA PHE A 202 7.10 -16.19 0.45
C PHE A 202 6.46 -14.79 0.41
N GLN A 203 7.03 -13.80 -0.26
CA GLN A 203 6.49 -12.44 -0.35
C GLN A 203 6.66 -11.73 -1.70
N ASN A 204 7.36 -12.32 -2.68
CA ASN A 204 7.56 -11.74 -4.02
C ASN A 204 7.85 -12.84 -5.06
N PHE A 205 7.29 -12.69 -6.26
CA PHE A 205 7.67 -13.54 -7.39
C PHE A 205 8.99 -13.04 -7.98
N MET A 206 10.04 -13.84 -7.83
CA MET A 206 11.30 -13.64 -8.54
C MET A 206 11.26 -14.45 -9.83
N ILE A 207 11.50 -13.76 -10.95
CA ILE A 207 11.49 -14.36 -12.29
C ILE A 207 12.91 -14.36 -12.84
N LEU A 208 13.39 -15.51 -13.28
CA LEU A 208 14.57 -15.58 -14.15
C LEU A 208 14.10 -15.67 -15.60
N VAL A 209 14.58 -14.78 -16.45
CA VAL A 209 14.29 -14.77 -17.88
C VAL A 209 15.58 -15.09 -18.64
N ARG A 210 15.55 -16.13 -19.46
CA ARG A 210 16.61 -16.45 -20.42
C ARG A 210 16.14 -16.15 -21.83
N LEU A 211 16.91 -15.38 -22.60
CA LEU A 211 16.66 -15.24 -24.04
C LEU A 211 17.06 -16.54 -24.74
N LEU A 212 16.12 -17.12 -25.50
CA LEU A 212 16.41 -18.25 -26.36
C LEU A 212 16.92 -17.67 -27.69
N SER A 213 18.16 -17.98 -28.05
CA SER A 213 18.67 -17.65 -29.37
C SER A 213 17.81 -18.35 -30.41
N LEU A 214 17.18 -17.58 -31.31
CA LEU A 214 16.55 -18.11 -32.52
C LEU A 214 17.64 -18.84 -33.31
N GLN A 215 17.61 -20.17 -33.29
CA GLN A 215 18.31 -21.02 -34.24
C GLN A 215 17.42 -21.24 -35.45
#